data_AF-A0A9P9S0L6-F1
#
_entry.id   AF-A0A9P9S0L6-F1
#
_cell.length_a   1.000
_cell.length_b   1.000
_cell.length_c   1.000
_cell.angle_alpha   90.00
_cell.angle_beta   90.00
_cell.angle_gamma   90.00
#
_symmetry.space_group_name_H-M   'P 1'
#
loop_
_entity.id
_entity.type
_entity.pdbx_description
1 polymer ?
#
loop_
_entity_poly.entity_id
_entity_poly.type
_entity_poly.pdbx_seq_one_letter_code
_entity_poly.pdbx_strand_id
1 'polypeptide(L)'
;MSASTDITNWRQLGHHIWGFQNVDKLLKVDQIRRPSEASRLASVPHNFDSFKLDITDKKSLDLFSFLSQTETDGIVVLKDGNIVFEHYIHTNTEKSIHIAFSTSKSPSALVDASDNLPFEYISTNADLMGWVIERVTGKKFAEVVSELIWQPMGAESDAYITLDHGGNARTAAALCTTATLHVLVKSYFMALTV
;
A
#
# COMPACT_ATOMS: atom_id res chain seq x y z
N MET A 1 17.97 -16.57 20.09
CA MET A 1 16.63 -16.73 19.48
C MET A 1 16.00 -15.35 19.49
N SER A 2 15.61 -14.79 18.34
CA SER A 2 14.85 -13.52 18.36
C SER A 2 13.50 -13.78 19.04
N ALA A 3 12.99 -12.81 19.79
CA ALA A 3 11.67 -12.92 20.41
C ALA A 3 10.60 -13.15 19.34
N SER A 4 9.51 -13.85 19.70
CA SER A 4 8.35 -14.01 18.81
C SER A 4 7.72 -12.65 18.52
N THR A 5 7.31 -12.43 17.27
CA THR A 5 6.60 -11.21 16.87
C THR A 5 5.13 -11.29 17.29
N ASP A 6 4.62 -10.21 17.90
CA ASP A 6 3.25 -10.04 18.35
C ASP A 6 2.75 -8.60 18.19
N ILE A 7 1.51 -8.33 18.63
CA ILE A 7 0.85 -7.02 18.45
C ILE A 7 1.57 -5.85 19.14
N THR A 8 2.43 -6.12 20.12
CA THR A 8 3.16 -5.09 20.88
C THR A 8 4.49 -4.69 20.24
N ASN A 9 5.09 -5.57 19.43
CA ASN A 9 6.44 -5.39 18.89
C ASN A 9 6.53 -5.45 17.35
N TRP A 10 5.47 -5.81 16.62
CA TRP A 10 5.50 -6.04 15.17
C TRP A 10 5.94 -4.86 14.30
N ARG A 11 6.03 -3.65 14.84
CA ARG A 11 6.53 -2.45 14.13
C ARG A 11 7.97 -2.09 14.49
N GLN A 12 8.58 -2.81 15.42
CA GLN A 12 9.92 -2.53 15.92
C GLN A 12 10.99 -3.18 15.02
N LEU A 13 12.20 -2.62 15.04
CA LEU A 13 13.35 -3.16 14.31
C LEU A 13 13.56 -4.64 14.70
N GLY A 14 13.83 -5.50 13.72
CA GLY A 14 13.94 -6.96 13.91
C GLY A 14 12.62 -7.75 13.90
N HIS A 15 11.48 -7.09 14.08
CA HIS A 15 10.14 -7.71 14.01
C HIS A 15 9.33 -7.26 12.79
N HIS A 16 9.57 -6.04 12.32
CA HIS A 16 8.85 -5.37 11.24
C HIS A 16 8.80 -6.13 9.91
N ILE A 17 9.89 -6.81 9.49
CA ILE A 17 9.90 -7.58 8.23
C ILE A 17 8.75 -8.60 8.21
N TRP A 18 8.60 -9.39 9.27
CA TRP A 18 7.47 -10.32 9.40
C TRP A 18 6.16 -9.58 9.68
N GLY A 19 6.20 -8.61 10.60
CA GLY A 19 5.01 -7.87 11.05
C GLY A 19 4.25 -7.19 9.91
N PHE A 20 4.97 -6.53 9.01
CA PHE A 20 4.39 -5.78 7.89
C PHE A 20 3.77 -6.69 6.82
N GLN A 21 4.16 -7.96 6.79
CA GLN A 21 3.62 -8.96 5.86
C GLN A 21 2.48 -9.81 6.46
N ASN A 22 2.20 -9.69 7.76
CA ASN A 22 1.33 -10.62 8.50
C ASN A 22 0.34 -9.88 9.41
N VAL A 23 -0.14 -8.71 8.98
CA VAL A 23 -0.99 -7.84 9.80
C VAL A 23 -2.34 -8.48 10.12
N ASP A 24 -2.86 -9.33 9.25
CA ASP A 24 -4.06 -10.14 9.45
C ASP A 24 -3.93 -11.17 10.60
N LYS A 25 -2.69 -11.55 10.95
CA LYS A 25 -2.42 -12.42 12.12
C LYS A 25 -2.37 -11.65 13.44
N LEU A 26 -2.33 -10.32 13.36
CA LEU A 26 -2.13 -9.42 14.50
C LEU A 26 -3.37 -8.58 14.81
N LEU A 27 -4.13 -8.21 13.79
CA LEU A 27 -5.28 -7.32 13.86
C LEU A 27 -6.49 -7.94 13.18
N LYS A 28 -7.69 -7.53 13.61
CA LYS A 28 -8.91 -7.81 12.86
C LYS A 28 -8.84 -7.12 11.50
N VAL A 29 -9.34 -7.79 10.47
CA VAL A 29 -9.33 -7.27 9.10
C VAL A 29 -10.66 -7.53 8.42
N ASP A 30 -11.03 -6.66 7.49
CA ASP A 30 -12.04 -6.94 6.47
C ASP A 30 -11.35 -7.11 5.11
N GLN A 31 -11.79 -8.14 4.38
CA GLN A 31 -11.22 -8.52 3.08
C GLN A 31 -11.76 -7.63 1.95
N ILE A 32 -10.88 -7.23 1.06
CA ILE A 32 -11.14 -6.53 -0.20
C ILE A 32 -10.92 -7.55 -1.31
N ARG A 33 -12.00 -7.98 -1.97
CA ARG A 33 -11.95 -9.11 -2.89
C ARG A 33 -11.55 -8.69 -4.29
N ARG A 34 -10.66 -9.47 -4.90
CA ARG A 34 -10.30 -9.38 -6.31
C ARG A 34 -11.40 -9.91 -7.23
N PRO A 35 -11.40 -9.53 -8.53
CA PRO A 35 -12.32 -10.10 -9.49
C PRO A 35 -12.06 -11.58 -9.76
N SER A 36 -13.10 -12.27 -10.21
CA SER A 36 -12.99 -13.68 -10.64
C SER A 36 -11.95 -13.83 -11.74
N GLU A 37 -11.93 -12.87 -12.67
CA GLU A 37 -10.93 -12.74 -13.74
C GLU A 37 -9.95 -11.63 -13.39
N ALA A 38 -8.82 -12.04 -12.82
CA ALA A 38 -7.70 -11.17 -12.50
C ALA A 38 -6.79 -10.94 -13.72
N SER A 39 -6.19 -9.75 -13.83
CA SER A 39 -5.21 -9.43 -14.87
C SER A 39 -3.91 -8.96 -14.24
N ARG A 40 -2.80 -9.66 -14.51
CA ARG A 40 -1.46 -9.16 -14.19
C ARG A 40 -0.99 -8.23 -15.28
N LEU A 41 -0.30 -7.14 -14.91
CA LEU A 41 0.34 -6.26 -15.86
C LEU A 41 1.42 -6.99 -16.66
N ALA A 42 1.57 -6.63 -17.92
CA ALA A 42 2.68 -7.12 -18.73
C ALA A 42 4.02 -6.59 -18.19
N SER A 43 5.07 -7.39 -18.34
CA SER A 43 6.43 -7.02 -17.95
C SER A 43 7.27 -6.70 -19.19
N VAL A 44 7.90 -5.53 -19.18
CA VAL A 44 8.83 -5.06 -20.23
C VAL A 44 10.10 -4.58 -19.53
N PRO A 45 10.99 -5.50 -19.10
CA PRO A 45 12.09 -5.17 -18.21
C PRO A 45 13.04 -4.12 -18.79
N HIS A 46 13.40 -3.15 -17.96
CA HIS A 46 14.43 -2.17 -18.22
C HIS A 46 15.65 -2.47 -17.34
N ASN A 47 16.84 -2.36 -17.91
CA ASN A 47 18.10 -2.58 -17.19
C ASN A 47 18.50 -1.30 -16.44
N PHE A 48 18.79 -1.42 -15.14
CA PHE A 48 19.19 -0.32 -14.26
C PHE A 48 20.64 -0.44 -13.77
N ASP A 49 21.50 -1.26 -14.39
CA ASP A 49 22.89 -1.50 -13.97
C ASP A 49 23.75 -0.22 -14.03
N SER A 50 23.36 0.73 -14.87
CA SER A 50 24.02 2.04 -14.99
C SER A 50 23.46 3.09 -14.02
N PHE A 51 22.41 2.78 -13.26
CA PHE A 51 21.81 3.71 -12.31
C PHE A 51 22.81 4.09 -11.21
N LYS A 52 22.95 5.40 -10.99
CA LYS A 52 23.72 5.96 -9.89
C LYS A 52 22.99 7.16 -9.32
N LEU A 53 22.93 7.23 -8.00
CA LEU A 53 22.43 8.37 -7.25
C LEU A 53 23.57 8.98 -6.44
N ASP A 54 23.95 10.21 -6.78
CA ASP A 54 24.92 10.97 -6.01
C ASP A 54 24.25 11.47 -4.72
N ILE A 55 24.71 10.96 -3.58
CA ILE A 55 24.23 11.34 -2.24
C ILE A 55 24.99 12.57 -1.74
N THR A 56 26.28 12.63 -2.06
CA THR A 56 27.16 13.79 -1.85
C THR A 56 28.20 13.82 -2.97
N ASP A 57 28.97 14.90 -3.07
CA ASP A 57 30.07 15.06 -4.04
C ASP A 57 31.11 13.91 -4.02
N LYS A 58 31.14 13.10 -2.96
CA LYS A 58 32.10 11.99 -2.78
C LYS A 58 31.45 10.62 -2.62
N LYS A 59 30.12 10.52 -2.62
CA LYS A 59 29.40 9.26 -2.39
C LYS A 59 28.26 9.11 -3.38
N SER A 60 28.39 8.13 -4.26
CA SER A 60 27.31 7.65 -5.13
C SER A 60 26.83 6.27 -4.67
N LEU A 61 25.54 6.00 -4.81
CA LEU A 61 24.95 4.67 -4.61
C LEU A 61 24.41 4.13 -5.94
N ASP A 62 24.67 2.85 -6.23
CA ASP A 62 23.89 2.13 -7.22
C ASP A 62 22.48 1.79 -6.67
N LEU A 63 21.61 1.30 -7.53
CA LEU A 63 20.21 1.02 -7.18
C LEU A 63 20.09 -0.01 -6.06
N PHE A 64 20.80 -1.14 -6.15
CA PHE A 64 20.68 -2.22 -5.16
C PHE A 64 21.29 -1.83 -3.82
N SER A 65 22.41 -1.11 -3.84
CA SER A 65 23.02 -0.51 -2.66
C SER A 65 22.09 0.48 -1.96
N PHE A 66 21.30 1.25 -2.72
CA PHE A 66 20.28 2.15 -2.17
C PHE A 66 19.17 1.34 -1.50
N LEU A 67 18.54 0.40 -2.22
CA LEU A 67 17.44 -0.43 -1.71
C LEU A 67 17.82 -1.19 -0.43
N SER A 68 19.06 -1.69 -0.37
CA SER A 68 19.59 -2.35 0.83
C SER A 68 19.76 -1.38 2.01
N GLN A 69 20.33 -0.19 1.77
CA GLN A 69 20.53 0.82 2.83
C GLN A 69 19.22 1.40 3.37
N THR A 70 18.14 1.36 2.58
CA THR A 70 16.82 1.83 2.98
C THR A 70 15.89 0.72 3.49
N GLU A 71 16.44 -0.48 3.77
CA GLU A 71 15.67 -1.64 4.27
C GLU A 71 14.41 -1.89 3.41
N THR A 72 14.53 -1.76 2.09
CA THR A 72 13.38 -1.82 1.18
C THR A 72 12.93 -3.26 0.98
N ASP A 73 11.71 -3.58 1.40
CA ASP A 73 11.13 -4.92 1.22
C ASP A 73 10.73 -5.22 -0.22
N GLY A 74 10.31 -4.20 -0.98
CA GLY A 74 9.93 -4.36 -2.38
C GLY A 74 9.76 -3.05 -3.11
N ILE A 75 10.09 -3.05 -4.40
CA ILE A 75 9.92 -1.93 -5.30
C ILE A 75 9.34 -2.43 -6.63
N VAL A 76 8.39 -1.69 -7.18
CA VAL A 76 7.82 -1.91 -8.51
C VAL A 76 7.80 -0.57 -9.24
N VAL A 77 8.29 -0.53 -10.47
CA VAL A 77 8.29 0.64 -11.34
C VAL A 77 7.45 0.33 -12.57
N LEU A 78 6.47 1.20 -12.84
CA LEU A 78 5.61 1.10 -14.00
C LEU A 78 5.97 2.17 -15.03
N LYS A 79 5.88 1.81 -16.31
CA LYS A 79 5.95 2.75 -17.43
C LYS A 79 4.98 2.29 -18.52
N ASP A 80 4.13 3.21 -19.00
CA ASP A 80 3.17 2.95 -20.08
C ASP A 80 2.27 1.72 -19.82
N GLY A 81 1.84 1.53 -18.56
CA GLY A 81 1.01 0.40 -18.13
C GLY A 81 1.75 -0.94 -17.98
N ASN A 82 3.08 -0.97 -18.13
CA ASN A 82 3.89 -2.17 -18.01
C ASN A 82 4.80 -2.11 -16.78
N ILE A 83 5.08 -3.27 -16.17
CA ILE A 83 6.13 -3.40 -15.16
C ILE A 83 7.48 -3.34 -15.87
N VAL A 84 8.26 -2.29 -15.62
CA VAL A 84 9.62 -2.15 -16.18
C VAL A 84 10.71 -2.57 -15.20
N PHE A 85 10.41 -2.62 -13.91
CA PHE A 85 11.32 -3.13 -12.89
C PHE A 85 10.52 -3.57 -11.68
N GLU A 86 10.86 -4.73 -11.13
CA GLU A 86 10.40 -5.15 -9.81
C GLU A 86 11.56 -5.85 -9.09
N HIS A 87 11.70 -5.57 -7.80
CA HIS A 87 12.70 -6.21 -6.95
C HIS A 87 12.14 -6.37 -5.55
N TYR A 88 12.32 -7.56 -4.98
CA TYR A 88 11.80 -7.92 -3.66
C TYR A 88 12.95 -8.48 -2.83
N ILE A 89 13.03 -8.05 -1.56
CA ILE A 89 14.11 -8.40 -0.63
C ILE A 89 13.51 -9.10 0.60
N HIS A 90 14.37 -9.70 1.41
CA HIS A 90 14.00 -10.44 2.62
C HIS A 90 13.14 -11.67 2.30
N THR A 91 11.92 -11.72 2.84
CA THR A 91 10.94 -12.78 2.59
C THR A 91 9.84 -12.32 1.63
N ASN A 92 9.95 -11.12 1.07
CA ASN A 92 8.93 -10.53 0.23
C ASN A 92 8.99 -11.12 -1.19
N THR A 93 7.83 -11.23 -1.83
CA THR A 93 7.66 -11.75 -3.20
C THR A 93 6.61 -10.92 -3.91
N GLU A 94 6.39 -11.16 -5.21
CA GLU A 94 5.33 -10.49 -5.96
C GLU A 94 3.92 -10.77 -5.39
N LYS A 95 3.77 -11.85 -4.62
CA LYS A 95 2.50 -12.27 -4.00
C LYS A 95 2.38 -11.90 -2.52
N SER A 96 3.44 -11.37 -1.93
CA SER A 96 3.44 -11.03 -0.52
C SER A 96 2.57 -9.80 -0.30
N ILE A 97 1.61 -9.92 0.63
CA ILE A 97 0.82 -8.79 1.11
C ILE A 97 1.70 -7.97 2.04
N HIS A 98 1.69 -6.64 1.87
CA HIS A 98 2.43 -5.72 2.71
C HIS A 98 1.53 -4.57 3.16
N ILE A 99 1.69 -4.09 4.39
CA ILE A 99 0.96 -2.92 4.87
C ILE A 99 1.41 -1.64 4.16
N ALA A 100 0.45 -0.84 3.73
CA ALA A 100 0.60 0.39 2.97
C ALA A 100 0.97 1.60 3.84
N PHE A 101 0.67 1.52 5.13
CA PHE A 101 0.59 2.66 6.04
C PHE A 101 -0.22 3.80 5.40
N SER A 102 0.23 5.04 5.62
CA SER A 102 -0.43 6.27 5.19
C SER A 102 -0.69 6.40 3.69
N THR A 103 -0.10 5.55 2.85
CA THR A 103 -0.45 5.53 1.42
C THR A 103 -1.91 5.11 1.19
N SER A 104 -2.56 4.50 2.19
CA SER A 104 -4.00 4.18 2.20
C SER A 104 -4.92 5.42 2.14
N LYS A 105 -4.41 6.61 2.45
CA LYS A 105 -5.22 7.84 2.45
C LYS A 105 -5.61 8.30 1.05
N SER A 106 -4.80 8.01 0.02
CA SER A 106 -5.11 8.50 -1.34
C SER A 106 -6.43 7.93 -1.88
N PRO A 107 -6.81 6.67 -1.59
CA PRO A 107 -8.18 6.22 -1.84
C PRO A 107 -9.29 6.95 -1.08
N SER A 108 -9.01 7.49 0.10
CA SER A 108 -10.00 8.08 1.01
C SER A 108 -10.10 9.60 0.88
N ALA A 109 -9.14 10.25 0.22
CA ALA A 109 -9.01 11.70 0.16
C ALA A 109 -9.86 12.25 -1.00
N LEU A 110 -11.12 12.60 -0.70
CA LEU A 110 -12.03 13.22 -1.67
C LEU A 110 -12.54 14.60 -1.25
N VAL A 111 -12.06 15.19 -0.15
CA VAL A 111 -12.47 16.56 0.24
C VAL A 111 -11.39 17.28 1.04
N ASP A 112 -10.77 18.30 0.44
CA ASP A 112 -10.25 19.45 1.17
C ASP A 112 -10.78 20.69 0.44
N ALA A 113 -11.78 21.32 1.05
CA ALA A 113 -12.50 22.45 0.48
C ALA A 113 -12.55 23.56 1.53
N SER A 114 -11.42 24.20 1.78
CA SER A 114 -11.40 25.57 2.29
C SER A 114 -10.14 26.30 1.83
N ASP A 115 -10.29 27.23 0.90
CA ASP A 115 -9.18 27.93 0.24
C ASP A 115 -8.40 28.92 1.16
N ASN A 116 -8.56 28.85 2.49
CA ASN A 116 -8.02 29.85 3.42
C ASN A 116 -7.59 29.33 4.81
N LEU A 117 -7.44 28.01 5.00
CA LEU A 117 -6.85 27.44 6.22
C LEU A 117 -5.45 26.85 5.96
N PRO A 118 -4.55 26.86 6.96
CA PRO A 118 -3.28 26.15 6.84
C PRO A 118 -3.54 24.65 6.66
N PHE A 119 -2.78 24.02 5.76
CA PHE A 119 -2.83 22.58 5.56
C PHE A 119 -2.35 21.84 6.81
N GLU A 120 -3.16 20.92 7.32
CA GLU A 120 -2.82 20.05 8.44
C GLU A 120 -2.95 18.57 8.07
N TYR A 121 -1.89 17.80 8.28
CA TYR A 121 -1.89 16.36 8.03
C TYR A 121 -2.56 15.60 9.18
N ILE A 122 -3.85 15.33 9.04
CA ILE A 122 -4.66 14.69 10.08
C ILE A 122 -5.15 13.32 9.61
N SER A 123 -4.63 12.25 10.21
CA SER A 123 -5.01 10.87 9.84
C SER A 123 -6.48 10.55 10.13
N THR A 124 -7.04 11.10 11.21
CA THR A 124 -8.44 10.86 11.59
C THR A 124 -9.44 11.39 10.57
N ASN A 125 -9.07 12.37 9.73
CA ASN A 125 -9.94 12.85 8.67
C ASN A 125 -10.19 11.76 7.61
N ALA A 126 -9.16 10.95 7.29
CA ALA A 126 -9.32 9.83 6.38
C ALA A 126 -10.21 8.73 6.99
N ASP A 127 -10.00 8.38 8.28
CA ASP A 127 -10.83 7.40 8.98
C ASP A 127 -12.30 7.84 9.03
N LEU A 128 -12.56 9.11 9.37
CA LEU A 128 -13.89 9.71 9.33
C LEU A 128 -14.53 9.56 7.96
N MET A 129 -13.78 9.80 6.88
CA MET A 129 -14.31 9.66 5.53
C MET A 129 -14.68 8.22 5.19
N GLY A 130 -13.88 7.26 5.63
CA GLY A 130 -14.22 5.84 5.55
C GLY A 130 -15.56 5.53 6.22
N TRP A 131 -15.77 6.02 7.43
CA TRP A 131 -17.01 5.79 8.18
C TRP A 131 -18.22 6.50 7.57
N VAL A 132 -18.03 7.70 7.02
CA VAL A 132 -19.08 8.40 6.27
C VAL A 132 -19.49 7.60 5.03
N ILE A 133 -18.54 7.05 4.28
CA ILE A 133 -18.81 6.17 3.13
C ILE A 133 -19.64 4.96 3.55
N GLU A 134 -19.26 4.29 4.65
CA GLU A 134 -20.03 3.15 5.16
C GLU A 134 -21.46 3.55 5.51
N ARG A 135 -21.65 4.73 6.12
CA ARG A 135 -22.97 5.21 6.53
C ARG A 135 -23.88 5.58 5.37
N VAL A 136 -23.31 6.16 4.31
CA VAL A 136 -24.04 6.57 3.11
C VAL A 136 -24.39 5.37 2.23
N THR A 137 -23.48 4.42 2.10
CA THR A 137 -23.67 3.25 1.24
C THR A 137 -24.40 2.09 1.91
N GLY A 138 -24.37 2.02 3.24
CA GLY A 138 -24.85 0.86 4.01
C GLY A 138 -23.98 -0.38 3.88
N LYS A 139 -22.79 -0.25 3.28
CA LYS A 139 -21.81 -1.33 3.05
C LYS A 139 -20.57 -1.12 3.89
N LYS A 140 -19.79 -2.17 4.11
CA LYS A 140 -18.46 -2.06 4.71
C LYS A 140 -17.51 -1.32 3.75
N PHE A 141 -16.55 -0.58 4.28
CA PHE A 141 -15.58 0.16 3.47
C PHE A 141 -14.80 -0.78 2.55
N ALA A 142 -14.42 -1.96 3.06
CA ALA A 142 -13.73 -2.98 2.26
C ALA A 142 -14.56 -3.48 1.07
N GLU A 143 -15.89 -3.58 1.23
CA GLU A 143 -16.80 -3.95 0.13
C GLU A 143 -16.89 -2.83 -0.91
N VAL A 144 -17.00 -1.57 -0.46
CA VAL A 144 -17.01 -0.42 -1.37
C VAL A 144 -15.71 -0.33 -2.17
N VAL A 145 -14.56 -0.49 -1.52
CA VAL A 145 -13.25 -0.52 -2.20
C VAL A 145 -13.13 -1.71 -3.14
N SER A 146 -13.64 -2.88 -2.72
CA SER A 146 -13.69 -4.07 -3.57
C SER A 146 -14.46 -3.76 -4.86
N GLU A 147 -15.69 -3.28 -4.75
CA GLU A 147 -16.59 -3.06 -5.89
C GLU A 147 -16.14 -1.94 -6.83
N LEU A 148 -15.69 -0.81 -6.26
CA LEU A 148 -15.45 0.40 -7.05
C LEU A 148 -14.02 0.53 -7.57
N ILE A 149 -13.06 -0.15 -6.93
CA ILE A 149 -11.63 0.00 -7.24
C ILE A 149 -11.04 -1.36 -7.59
N TRP A 150 -11.13 -2.33 -6.68
CA TRP A 150 -10.41 -3.59 -6.78
C TRP A 150 -10.88 -4.48 -7.93
N GLN A 151 -12.20 -4.56 -8.11
CA GLN A 151 -12.83 -5.33 -9.18
C GLN A 151 -12.59 -4.66 -10.54
N PRO A 152 -12.88 -3.34 -10.73
CA PRO A 152 -12.71 -2.71 -12.03
C PRO A 152 -11.25 -2.61 -12.49
N MET A 153 -10.30 -2.51 -11.55
CA MET A 153 -8.87 -2.46 -11.88
C MET A 153 -8.27 -3.82 -12.28
N GLY A 154 -9.04 -4.92 -12.21
CA GLY A 154 -8.53 -6.25 -12.56
C GLY A 154 -7.52 -6.81 -11.56
N ALA A 155 -7.64 -6.47 -10.27
CA ALA A 155 -6.62 -6.79 -9.27
C ALA A 155 -6.23 -8.28 -9.23
N GLU A 156 -4.93 -8.56 -9.12
CA GLU A 156 -4.41 -9.94 -9.19
C GLU A 156 -4.54 -10.74 -7.90
N SER A 157 -4.69 -10.06 -6.76
CA SER A 157 -4.84 -10.67 -5.44
C SER A 157 -5.88 -9.95 -4.61
N ASP A 158 -6.45 -10.66 -3.65
CA ASP A 158 -7.21 -10.02 -2.58
C ASP A 158 -6.30 -9.06 -1.80
N ALA A 159 -6.92 -8.09 -1.16
CA ALA A 159 -6.31 -7.18 -0.21
C ALA A 159 -7.14 -7.19 1.07
N TYR A 160 -6.69 -6.47 2.09
CA TYR A 160 -7.51 -6.28 3.28
C TYR A 160 -7.23 -4.95 3.96
N ILE A 161 -8.17 -4.53 4.80
CA ILE A 161 -8.03 -3.34 5.63
C ILE A 161 -8.18 -3.71 7.09
N THR A 162 -7.29 -3.19 7.95
CA THR A 162 -7.41 -3.47 9.40
C THR A 162 -8.58 -2.71 10.01
N LEU A 163 -9.14 -3.30 11.05
CA LEU A 163 -10.22 -2.73 11.85
C LEU A 163 -9.70 -2.27 13.22
N ASP A 164 -10.38 -1.30 13.81
CA ASP A 164 -10.19 -0.96 15.22
C ASP A 164 -10.89 -2.00 16.14
N HIS A 165 -10.84 -1.78 17.45
CA HIS A 165 -11.49 -2.67 18.43
C HIS A 165 -13.02 -2.71 18.30
N GLY A 166 -13.62 -1.61 17.81
CA GLY A 166 -15.06 -1.51 17.53
C GLY A 166 -15.48 -2.14 16.20
N GLY A 167 -14.52 -2.59 15.37
CA GLY A 167 -14.78 -3.16 14.06
C GLY A 167 -14.86 -2.13 12.94
N ASN A 168 -14.49 -0.87 13.19
CA ASN A 168 -14.50 0.16 12.16
C ASN A 168 -13.22 0.12 11.32
N ALA A 169 -13.35 0.38 10.02
CA ALA A 169 -12.21 0.42 9.11
C ALA A 169 -11.21 1.52 9.47
N ARG A 170 -9.91 1.19 9.45
CA ARG A 170 -8.79 2.13 9.67
C ARG A 170 -8.21 2.63 8.35
N THR A 171 -9.01 3.39 7.62
CA THR A 171 -8.71 3.83 6.24
C THR A 171 -7.48 4.71 6.12
N ALA A 172 -7.06 5.36 7.21
CA ALA A 172 -5.93 6.26 7.19
C ALA A 172 -4.58 5.57 6.97
N ALA A 173 -4.42 4.30 7.36
CA ALA A 173 -3.08 3.69 7.38
C ALA A 173 -3.03 2.16 7.26
N ALA A 174 -4.12 1.50 6.87
CA ALA A 174 -4.21 0.07 7.11
C ALA A 174 -4.64 -0.80 5.93
N LEU A 175 -4.58 -0.28 4.70
CA LEU A 175 -4.65 -1.13 3.52
C LEU A 175 -3.41 -2.04 3.50
N CYS A 176 -3.62 -3.32 3.22
CA CYS A 176 -2.55 -4.29 3.01
C CYS A 176 -2.79 -4.97 1.67
N THR A 177 -1.80 -4.90 0.78
CA THR A 177 -1.88 -5.48 -0.56
C THR A 177 -0.48 -5.77 -1.12
N THR A 178 -0.38 -6.36 -2.32
CA THR A 178 0.91 -6.60 -2.98
C THR A 178 1.53 -5.28 -3.44
N ALA A 179 2.86 -5.25 -3.63
CA ALA A 179 3.56 -4.04 -4.06
C ALA A 179 3.05 -3.51 -5.41
N THR A 180 2.76 -4.42 -6.36
CA THR A 180 2.21 -4.07 -7.68
C THR A 180 0.85 -3.38 -7.56
N LEU A 181 -0.03 -3.90 -6.70
CA LEU A 181 -1.36 -3.33 -6.50
C LEU A 181 -1.31 -1.97 -5.80
N HIS A 182 -0.35 -1.71 -4.92
CA HIS A 182 -0.16 -0.37 -4.35
C HIS A 182 0.08 0.70 -5.41
N VAL A 183 0.93 0.41 -6.40
CA VAL A 183 1.27 1.38 -7.45
C VAL A 183 0.08 1.60 -8.39
N LEU A 184 -0.64 0.53 -8.70
CA LEU A 184 -1.83 0.60 -9.54
C LEU A 184 -2.98 1.38 -8.90
N VAL A 185 -3.28 1.14 -7.62
CA VAL A 185 -4.35 1.87 -6.91
C VAL A 185 -4.06 3.37 -6.95
N LYS A 186 -2.83 3.79 -6.65
CA LYS A 186 -2.45 5.20 -6.73
C LYS A 186 -2.62 5.79 -8.13
N SER A 187 -2.21 5.04 -9.16
CA SER A 187 -2.28 5.49 -10.55
C SER A 187 -3.73 5.61 -11.04
N TYR A 188 -4.58 4.65 -10.68
CA TYR A 188 -6.01 4.66 -10.98
C TYR A 188 -6.72 5.84 -10.31
N PHE A 189 -6.40 6.13 -9.04
CA PHE A 189 -6.93 7.31 -8.35
C PHE A 189 -6.52 8.62 -9.02
N MET A 190 -5.25 8.77 -9.40
CA MET A 190 -4.79 9.98 -10.11
C MET A 190 -5.49 10.17 -11.46
N ALA A 191 -5.84 9.10 -12.16
CA ALA A 191 -6.52 9.18 -13.45
C ALA A 191 -8.01 9.58 -13.33
N LEU A 192 -8.64 9.40 -12.17
CA LEU A 192 -10.04 9.79 -11.93
C LEU A 192 -10.20 11.24 -11.46
N THR A 193 -9.10 11.94 -11.14
CA THR A 193 -9.11 13.31 -10.59
C THR A 193 -8.57 14.37 -11.56
N VAL A 194 -8.51 14.08 -12.86
CA VAL A 194 -8.13 15.02 -13.95
C VAL A 194 -9.24 15.09 -14.98
#